data_AF-A0A9P0I3U2-F1
#
_entry.id   AF-A0A9P0I3U2-F1
#
_cell.length_a   1.000
_cell.length_b   1.000
_cell.length_c   1.000
_cell.angle_alpha   90.00
_cell.angle_beta   90.00
_cell.angle_gamma   90.00
#
_symmetry.space_group_name_H-M   'P 1'
#
loop_
_entity.id
_entity.type
_entity.pdbx_description
1 polymer ?
#
loop_
_entity_poly.entity_id
_entity_poly.type
_entity_poly.pdbx_seq_one_letter_code
_entity_poly.pdbx_strand_id
1 'polypeptide(L)'
;MSSQAERSSSVPKDISFVERQIKRIKRLRSLHSARNQARTHNQHEVVAEQTRNKLPPNYEAKGRQAEWLRDDQAKHQDAEKAEKHYARVNLLNLLSAVEAERLECKKKKRNSDEEFSTHEQATVRQHTKLVKIIPAADTEQYEKQKYSDAFHSEPNVTIHEMHTDREEAIDKMVNDLLEEQIVKRARYSRSRGYFDDADYYINDKNAKFNKKLECEDWKLGRSYTRELGITI
;
A
#
# COMPACT_ATOMS: atom_id res chain seq x y z
N MET A 1 20.15 -34.51 15.86
CA MET A 1 20.42 -35.95 15.72
C MET A 1 21.82 -36.09 15.14
N SER A 2 22.78 -36.28 16.04
CA SER A 2 24.22 -36.32 15.75
C SER A 2 24.60 -37.73 15.29
N SER A 3 24.94 -37.91 14.01
CA SER A 3 25.49 -39.17 13.52
C SER A 3 26.99 -39.00 13.28
N GLN A 4 27.76 -39.62 14.17
CA GLN A 4 29.20 -39.73 14.13
C GLN A 4 29.67 -40.31 12.79
N ALA A 5 30.53 -39.58 12.08
CA ALA A 5 31.27 -40.10 10.95
C ALA A 5 32.38 -41.03 11.47
N GLU A 6 32.16 -42.34 11.34
CA GLU A 6 33.15 -43.37 11.65
C GLU A 6 34.40 -43.19 10.78
N ARG A 7 35.50 -42.76 11.41
CA ARG A 7 36.84 -42.81 10.81
C ARG A 7 37.33 -44.25 10.86
N SER A 8 37.08 -45.00 9.80
CA SER A 8 37.68 -46.32 9.60
C SER A 8 39.17 -46.18 9.27
N SER A 9 40.02 -46.37 10.28
CA SER A 9 41.46 -46.55 10.14
C SER A 9 41.73 -47.90 9.46
N SER A 10 41.94 -47.92 8.15
CA SER A 10 42.34 -49.12 7.42
C SER A 10 43.87 -49.19 7.30
N VAL A 11 44.45 -50.20 7.93
CA VAL A 11 45.86 -50.61 7.83
C VAL A 11 46.23 -50.84 6.36
N PRO A 12 47.42 -50.39 5.87
CA PRO A 12 47.76 -50.49 4.46
C PRO A 12 48.01 -51.94 4.07
N LYS A 13 47.07 -52.53 3.35
CA LYS A 13 47.29 -53.80 2.62
C LYS A 13 48.29 -53.54 1.51
N ASP A 14 49.29 -54.40 1.33
CA ASP A 14 50.25 -54.33 0.22
C ASP A 14 49.56 -54.57 -1.12
N ILE A 15 49.00 -53.49 -1.67
CA ILE A 15 48.27 -53.49 -2.92
C ILE A 15 49.27 -53.73 -4.05
N SER A 16 49.01 -54.67 -4.95
CA SER A 16 49.88 -54.89 -6.12
C SER A 16 49.98 -53.61 -6.97
N PHE A 17 51.09 -53.42 -7.68
CA PHE A 17 51.33 -52.23 -8.50
C PHE A 17 50.19 -51.98 -9.50
N VAL A 18 49.66 -53.04 -10.11
CA VAL A 18 48.54 -52.99 -11.07
C VAL A 18 47.26 -52.49 -10.40
N GLU A 19 46.96 -52.96 -9.20
CA GLU A 19 45.78 -52.51 -8.45
C GLU A 19 45.88 -51.06 -7.98
N ARG A 20 47.07 -50.58 -7.59
CA ARG A 20 47.29 -49.14 -7.31
C ARG A 20 47.05 -48.29 -8.54
N GLN A 21 47.51 -48.76 -9.70
CA GLN A 21 47.30 -48.08 -10.97
C GLN A 21 45.81 -48.03 -11.36
N ILE A 22 45.07 -49.13 -11.18
CA ILE A 22 43.62 -49.17 -11.42
C ILE A 22 42.88 -48.21 -10.48
N LYS A 23 43.23 -48.17 -9.18
CA LYS A 23 42.64 -47.23 -8.21
C LYS A 23 42.94 -45.77 -8.58
N ARG A 24 44.17 -45.48 -9.03
CA ARG A 24 44.58 -44.15 -9.50
C ARG A 24 43.78 -43.72 -10.74
N ILE A 25 43.57 -44.62 -11.70
CA ILE A 25 42.74 -44.36 -12.90
C ILE A 25 41.27 -44.14 -12.54
N LYS A 26 40.70 -44.95 -11.63
CA LYS A 26 39.32 -44.77 -11.14
C LYS A 26 39.15 -43.42 -10.42
N ARG A 27 40.10 -43.03 -9.57
CA ARG A 27 40.10 -41.72 -8.90
C ARG A 27 40.19 -40.58 -9.92
N LEU A 28 41.04 -40.70 -10.94
CA LEU A 28 41.16 -39.69 -12.00
C LEU A 28 39.84 -39.54 -12.78
N ARG A 29 39.18 -40.66 -13.12
CA ARG A 29 37.85 -40.64 -13.76
C ARG A 29 36.79 -39.97 -12.88
N SER A 30 36.75 -40.30 -11.59
CA SER A 30 35.84 -39.65 -10.63
C SER A 30 36.09 -38.14 -10.53
N LEU A 31 37.36 -37.71 -10.47
CA LEU A 31 37.73 -36.29 -10.47
C LEU A 31 37.34 -35.59 -11.78
N HIS A 32 37.50 -36.25 -12.93
CA HIS A 32 37.03 -35.72 -14.21
C HIS A 32 35.51 -35.57 -14.25
N SER A 33 34.76 -36.56 -13.77
CA SER A 33 33.30 -36.48 -13.67
C SER A 33 32.87 -35.36 -12.72
N ALA A 34 33.48 -35.25 -11.55
CA ALA A 34 33.19 -34.18 -10.59
C ALA A 34 33.52 -32.79 -11.16
N ARG A 35 34.66 -32.65 -11.87
CA ARG A 35 35.03 -31.41 -12.57
C ARG A 35 34.02 -31.06 -13.66
N ASN A 36 33.56 -32.06 -14.41
CA ASN A 36 32.58 -31.85 -15.47
C ASN A 36 31.21 -31.48 -14.88
N GLN A 37 30.78 -32.13 -13.80
CA GLN A 37 29.56 -31.79 -13.07
C GLN A 37 29.59 -30.37 -12.50
N ALA A 38 30.72 -29.97 -11.91
CA ALA A 38 30.91 -28.60 -11.42
C ALA A 38 30.83 -27.58 -12.55
N ARG A 39 31.44 -27.86 -13.72
CA ARG A 39 31.32 -26.99 -14.90
C ARG A 39 29.88 -26.88 -15.40
N THR A 40 29.15 -27.99 -15.49
CA THR A 40 27.75 -27.97 -15.92
C THR A 40 26.86 -27.23 -14.93
N HIS A 41 27.11 -27.38 -13.63
CA HIS A 41 26.36 -26.68 -12.60
C HIS A 41 26.61 -25.17 -12.66
N ASN A 42 27.88 -24.75 -12.72
CA ASN A 42 28.24 -23.35 -12.88
C ASN A 42 27.63 -22.75 -14.16
N GLN A 43 27.67 -23.48 -15.28
CA GLN A 43 27.05 -23.03 -16.52
C GLN A 43 25.52 -22.89 -16.37
N HIS A 44 24.87 -23.83 -15.69
CA HIS A 44 23.43 -23.77 -15.44
C HIS A 44 23.06 -22.57 -14.56
N GLU A 45 23.83 -22.29 -13.51
CA GLU A 45 23.62 -21.12 -12.64
C GLU A 45 23.81 -19.80 -13.40
N VAL A 46 24.89 -19.68 -14.18
CA VAL A 46 25.14 -18.49 -15.01
C VAL A 46 24.01 -18.28 -16.02
N VAL A 47 23.52 -19.35 -16.65
CA VAL A 47 22.39 -19.28 -17.58
C VAL A 47 21.10 -18.91 -16.83
N ALA A 48 20.83 -19.49 -15.66
CA ALA A 48 19.65 -19.19 -14.86
C ALA A 48 19.61 -17.71 -14.44
N GLU A 49 20.72 -17.16 -13.96
CA GLU A 49 20.85 -15.74 -13.64
C GLU A 49 20.68 -14.85 -14.88
N GLN A 50 21.27 -15.24 -16.02
CA GLN A 50 21.02 -14.52 -17.28
C GLN A 50 19.56 -14.57 -17.70
N THR A 51 18.88 -15.72 -17.53
CA THR A 51 17.45 -15.82 -17.83
C THR A 51 16.64 -14.94 -16.88
N ARG A 52 16.94 -14.93 -15.57
CA ARG A 52 16.30 -14.07 -14.58
C ARG A 52 16.45 -12.59 -14.93
N ASN A 53 17.64 -12.16 -15.34
CA ASN A 53 17.92 -10.78 -15.73
C ASN A 53 17.29 -10.40 -17.08
N LYS A 54 17.10 -11.36 -18.00
CA LYS A 54 16.43 -11.15 -19.29
C LYS A 54 14.90 -11.09 -19.15
N LEU A 55 14.34 -11.64 -18.08
CA LEU A 55 12.90 -11.61 -17.87
C LEU A 55 12.43 -10.18 -17.57
N PRO A 56 11.31 -9.75 -18.14
CA PRO A 56 10.71 -8.47 -17.75
C PRO A 56 10.36 -8.49 -16.26
N PRO A 57 10.47 -7.34 -15.55
CA PRO A 57 10.14 -7.26 -14.12
C PRO A 57 8.71 -7.70 -13.79
N ASN A 58 7.80 -7.69 -14.78
CA ASN A 58 6.40 -8.10 -14.63
C ASN A 58 6.15 -9.59 -14.96
N TYR A 59 7.18 -10.40 -15.23
CA TYR A 59 7.02 -11.78 -15.68
C TYR A 59 6.30 -12.67 -14.66
N GLU A 60 6.68 -12.60 -13.39
CA GLU A 60 6.02 -13.36 -12.32
C GLU A 60 4.56 -12.94 -12.11
N ALA A 61 4.26 -11.65 -12.28
CA ALA A 61 2.88 -11.16 -12.21
C ALA A 61 2.04 -11.72 -13.37
N LYS A 62 2.60 -11.77 -14.59
CA LYS A 62 1.96 -12.41 -15.75
C LYS A 62 1.78 -13.92 -15.56
N GLY A 63 2.77 -14.59 -14.97
CA GLY A 63 2.70 -16.01 -14.62
C GLY A 63 1.55 -16.30 -13.65
N ARG A 64 1.49 -15.54 -12.55
CA ARG A 64 0.38 -15.65 -11.58
C ARG A 64 -0.99 -15.35 -12.20
N GLN A 65 -1.07 -14.39 -13.11
CA GLN A 65 -2.31 -14.11 -13.83
C GLN A 65 -2.72 -15.29 -14.73
N ALA A 66 -1.78 -15.91 -15.42
CA ALA A 66 -2.03 -17.08 -16.26
C ALA A 66 -2.42 -18.32 -15.45
N GLU A 67 -1.77 -18.54 -14.30
CA GLU A 67 -2.15 -19.58 -13.34
C GLU A 67 -3.57 -19.34 -12.80
N TRP A 68 -3.87 -18.12 -12.38
CA TRP A 68 -5.21 -17.75 -11.92
C TRP A 68 -6.27 -18.00 -13.00
N LEU A 69 -6.00 -17.64 -14.26
CA LEU A 69 -6.93 -17.88 -15.37
C LEU A 69 -7.13 -19.38 -15.65
N ARG A 70 -6.06 -20.19 -15.54
CA ARG A 70 -6.15 -21.64 -15.66
C ARG A 70 -6.98 -22.25 -14.55
N ASP A 71 -6.74 -21.83 -13.31
CA ASP A 71 -7.49 -22.30 -12.15
C ASP A 71 -8.96 -21.88 -12.24
N ASP A 72 -9.24 -20.67 -12.71
CA ASP A 72 -10.60 -20.16 -12.94
C ASP A 72 -11.32 -21.00 -14.01
N GLN A 73 -10.66 -21.27 -15.14
CA GLN A 73 -11.19 -22.16 -16.18
C GLN A 73 -11.44 -23.60 -15.67
N ALA A 74 -10.53 -24.14 -14.85
CA ALA A 74 -10.70 -25.46 -14.25
C ALA A 74 -11.93 -25.50 -13.34
N LYS A 75 -12.11 -24.49 -12.48
CA LYS A 75 -13.30 -24.39 -11.61
C LYS A 75 -14.60 -24.21 -12.40
N HIS A 76 -14.56 -23.49 -13.53
CA HIS A 76 -15.69 -23.41 -14.46
C HIS A 76 -16.06 -24.79 -15.02
N GLN A 77 -15.08 -25.54 -15.53
CA GLN A 77 -15.30 -26.89 -16.07
C GLN A 77 -15.79 -27.86 -14.99
N ASP A 78 -15.29 -27.78 -13.77
CA ASP A 78 -15.73 -28.64 -12.68
C ASP A 78 -17.15 -28.29 -12.20
N ALA A 79 -17.52 -27.01 -12.24
CA ALA A 79 -18.90 -26.59 -11.98
C ALA A 79 -19.87 -27.09 -13.06
N GLU A 80 -19.45 -27.06 -14.34
CA GLU A 80 -20.21 -27.63 -15.46
C GLU A 80 -20.38 -29.15 -15.32
N LYS A 81 -19.31 -29.89 -15.01
CA LYS A 81 -19.37 -31.34 -14.73
C LYS A 81 -20.30 -31.68 -13.56
N ALA A 82 -20.37 -30.79 -12.57
CA ALA A 82 -21.23 -30.94 -11.40
C ALA A 82 -22.66 -30.40 -11.61
N GLU A 83 -22.99 -29.93 -12.82
CA GLU A 83 -24.28 -29.32 -13.20
C GLU A 83 -24.68 -28.13 -12.31
N LYS A 84 -23.69 -27.37 -11.80
CA LYS A 84 -23.91 -26.19 -10.96
C LYS A 84 -23.54 -24.91 -11.68
N HIS A 85 -24.32 -23.85 -11.45
CA HIS A 85 -24.01 -22.53 -12.00
C HIS A 85 -22.76 -21.94 -11.33
N TYR A 86 -21.68 -21.74 -12.09
CA TYR A 86 -20.38 -21.28 -11.59
C TYR A 86 -20.48 -20.01 -10.74
N ALA A 87 -21.21 -18.99 -11.19
CA ALA A 87 -21.33 -17.74 -10.44
C ALA A 87 -21.93 -17.92 -9.03
N ARG A 88 -22.82 -18.91 -8.86
CA ARG A 88 -23.43 -19.22 -7.56
C ARG A 88 -22.45 -19.98 -6.66
N VAL A 89 -21.73 -20.95 -7.22
CA VAL A 89 -20.69 -21.70 -6.50
C VAL A 89 -19.54 -20.78 -6.10
N ASN A 90 -19.11 -19.90 -7.00
CA ASN A 90 -18.09 -18.90 -6.73
C ASN A 90 -18.55 -17.93 -5.64
N LEU A 91 -19.78 -17.41 -5.69
CA LEU A 91 -20.30 -16.55 -4.62
C LEU A 91 -20.34 -17.26 -3.26
N LEU A 92 -20.74 -18.54 -3.22
CA LEU A 92 -20.74 -19.34 -1.99
C LEU A 92 -19.31 -19.57 -1.45
N ASN A 93 -18.32 -19.76 -2.32
CA ASN A 93 -16.92 -19.94 -1.93
C ASN A 93 -16.24 -18.62 -1.54
N LEU A 94 -16.54 -17.52 -2.25
CA LEU A 94 -16.05 -16.15 -2.00
C LEU A 94 -16.63 -15.53 -0.71
N LEU A 95 -17.78 -16.03 -0.24
CA LEU A 95 -18.35 -15.70 1.07
C LEU A 95 -17.56 -16.29 2.25
N SER A 96 -16.44 -16.98 2.00
CA SER A 96 -15.45 -17.27 3.04
C SER A 96 -15.06 -15.96 3.72
N ALA A 97 -15.30 -15.86 5.03
CA ALA A 97 -15.19 -14.62 5.81
C ALA A 97 -13.85 -13.88 5.59
N VAL A 98 -12.77 -14.64 5.36
CA VAL A 98 -11.42 -14.13 5.14
C VAL A 98 -11.27 -13.37 3.82
N GLU A 99 -11.96 -13.77 2.75
CA GLU A 99 -11.86 -13.11 1.44
C GLU A 99 -12.74 -11.87 1.37
N ALA A 100 -13.93 -11.93 1.99
CA ALA A 100 -14.79 -10.77 2.19
C ALA A 100 -14.08 -9.68 3.01
N GLU A 101 -13.44 -10.04 4.13
CA GLU A 101 -12.69 -9.10 4.98
C GLU A 101 -11.51 -8.45 4.22
N ARG A 102 -10.81 -9.22 3.38
CA ARG A 102 -9.73 -8.68 2.51
C ARG A 102 -10.28 -7.69 1.48
N LEU A 103 -11.44 -7.96 0.88
CA LEU A 103 -12.08 -7.05 -0.06
C LEU A 103 -12.57 -5.77 0.62
N GLU A 104 -13.11 -5.86 1.84
CA GLU A 104 -13.50 -4.71 2.64
C GLU A 104 -12.30 -3.86 3.08
N CYS A 105 -11.20 -4.49 3.51
CA CYS A 105 -9.96 -3.80 3.85
C CYS A 105 -9.36 -3.07 2.65
N LYS A 106 -9.42 -3.65 1.45
CA LYS A 106 -8.95 -3.00 0.21
C LYS A 106 -9.79 -1.79 -0.20
N LYS A 107 -11.09 -1.77 0.13
CA LYS A 107 -11.98 -0.63 -0.15
C LYS A 107 -11.73 0.58 0.76
N LYS A 108 -11.19 0.36 1.97
CA LYS A 108 -10.93 1.41 2.96
C LYS A 108 -9.63 2.16 2.63
N LYS A 109 -9.69 3.22 1.82
CA LYS A 109 -8.58 4.18 1.71
C LYS A 109 -8.40 4.89 3.06
N ARG A 110 -7.31 4.60 3.79
CA ARG A 110 -6.98 5.28 5.05
C ARG A 110 -6.30 6.61 4.73
N ASN A 111 -7.09 7.68 4.61
CA ASN A 111 -6.56 9.05 4.57
C ASN A 111 -6.61 9.62 5.99
N SER A 112 -5.65 9.24 6.83
CA SER A 112 -5.51 9.84 8.16
C SER A 112 -5.08 11.30 8.02
N ASP A 113 -5.58 12.19 8.87
CA ASP A 113 -5.00 13.53 8.96
C ASP A 113 -3.59 13.42 9.52
N GLU A 114 -2.65 13.96 8.77
CA GLU A 114 -1.30 14.23 9.26
C GLU A 114 -1.34 15.48 10.12
N GLU A 115 -0.41 15.59 11.07
CA GLU A 115 -0.29 16.77 11.91
C GLU A 115 -0.13 18.04 11.08
N PHE A 116 -0.57 19.17 11.63
CA PHE A 116 -0.48 20.45 10.95
C PHE A 116 1.00 20.84 10.75
N SER A 117 1.44 20.88 9.50
CA SER A 117 2.81 21.24 9.11
C SER A 117 2.91 22.69 8.60
N THR A 118 2.26 22.97 7.47
CA THR A 118 2.27 24.26 6.76
C THR A 118 0.88 24.60 6.26
N HIS A 119 0.60 25.89 6.16
CA HIS A 119 -0.66 26.37 5.60
C HIS A 119 -0.83 25.92 4.15
N GLU A 120 0.24 25.93 3.35
CA GLU A 120 0.21 25.46 1.96
C GLU A 120 -0.23 24.00 1.85
N GLN A 121 0.37 23.09 2.61
CA GLN A 121 -0.03 21.67 2.58
C GLN A 121 -1.48 21.48 3.05
N ALA A 122 -1.93 22.23 4.06
CA ALA A 122 -3.33 22.22 4.48
C ALA A 122 -4.28 22.70 3.37
N THR A 123 -3.91 23.77 2.64
CA THR A 123 -4.71 24.25 1.50
C THR A 123 -4.76 23.25 0.35
N VAL A 124 -3.64 22.59 0.02
CA VAL A 124 -3.59 21.55 -1.03
C VAL A 124 -4.47 20.36 -0.66
N ARG A 125 -4.46 19.95 0.62
CA ARG A 125 -5.35 18.89 1.13
C ARG A 125 -6.82 19.28 1.05
N GLN A 126 -7.16 20.51 1.47
CA GLN A 126 -8.51 21.04 1.36
C GLN A 126 -8.97 21.05 -0.11
N HIS A 127 -8.15 21.61 -1.02
CA HIS A 127 -8.45 21.69 -2.45
C HIS A 127 -8.65 20.30 -3.06
N THR A 128 -7.72 19.37 -2.82
CA THR A 128 -7.80 17.99 -3.34
C THR A 128 -9.06 17.27 -2.85
N LYS A 129 -9.49 17.56 -1.62
CA LYS A 129 -10.74 17.01 -1.07
C LYS A 129 -11.96 17.62 -1.75
N LEU A 130 -12.00 18.94 -1.93
CA LEU A 130 -13.09 19.64 -2.62
C LEU A 130 -13.24 19.15 -4.06
N VAL A 131 -12.14 19.04 -4.81
CA VAL A 131 -12.15 18.52 -6.20
C VAL A 131 -12.75 17.11 -6.30
N LYS A 132 -12.59 16.27 -5.27
CA LYS A 132 -13.19 14.93 -5.24
C LYS A 132 -14.68 14.92 -4.88
N ILE A 133 -15.15 15.96 -4.19
CA ILE A 133 -16.55 16.09 -3.75
C ILE A 133 -17.38 16.76 -4.86
N ILE A 134 -16.79 17.66 -5.62
CA ILE A 134 -17.47 18.33 -6.74
C ILE A 134 -18.08 17.27 -7.67
N PRO A 135 -19.39 17.35 -7.95
CA PRO A 135 -20.05 16.41 -8.85
C PRO A 135 -19.46 16.51 -10.26
N ALA A 136 -19.57 15.43 -11.03
CA ALA A 136 -19.14 15.44 -12.42
C ALA A 136 -19.81 16.60 -13.18
N ALA A 137 -19.02 17.30 -14.00
CA ALA A 137 -19.54 18.41 -14.80
C ALA A 137 -20.65 17.91 -15.73
N ASP A 138 -21.69 18.72 -15.89
CA ASP A 138 -22.78 18.44 -16.81
C ASP A 138 -22.27 18.48 -18.25
N THR A 139 -22.19 17.30 -18.87
CA THR A 139 -21.59 17.11 -20.19
C THR A 139 -22.34 17.86 -21.28
N GLU A 140 -23.67 17.96 -21.19
CA GLU A 140 -24.47 18.65 -22.20
C GLU A 140 -24.21 20.16 -22.20
N GLN A 141 -24.03 20.72 -21.01
CA GLN A 141 -23.77 22.15 -20.83
C GLN A 141 -22.35 22.50 -21.23
N TYR A 142 -21.42 21.62 -20.89
CA TYR A 142 -20.03 21.71 -21.35
C TYR A 142 -19.95 21.69 -22.88
N GLU A 143 -20.67 20.79 -23.55
CA GLU A 143 -20.71 20.76 -25.02
C GLU A 143 -21.30 22.03 -25.62
N LYS A 144 -22.37 22.59 -25.05
CA LYS A 144 -22.94 23.87 -25.50
C LYS A 144 -21.95 25.03 -25.40
N GLN A 145 -21.19 25.10 -24.30
CA GLN A 145 -20.17 26.13 -24.09
C GLN A 145 -18.94 25.94 -24.99
N LYS A 146 -18.61 24.67 -25.31
CA LYS A 146 -17.48 24.30 -26.16
C LYS A 146 -17.58 24.84 -27.59
N TYR A 147 -18.80 25.03 -28.11
CA TYR A 147 -19.01 25.62 -29.43
C TYR A 147 -18.85 27.14 -29.48
N SER A 148 -18.57 27.80 -28.34
CA SER A 148 -18.25 29.23 -28.35
C SER A 148 -16.81 29.49 -28.81
N ASP A 149 -16.63 30.56 -29.59
CA ASP A 149 -15.36 30.89 -30.26
C ASP A 149 -14.21 31.17 -29.27
N ALA A 150 -14.54 31.59 -28.04
CA ALA A 150 -13.57 31.90 -26.98
C ALA A 150 -13.30 30.72 -26.01
N PHE A 151 -13.78 29.51 -26.29
CA PHE A 151 -13.68 28.39 -25.37
C PHE A 151 -12.23 27.91 -25.13
N HIS A 152 -11.40 27.92 -26.18
CA HIS A 152 -9.99 27.54 -26.12
C HIS A 152 -9.09 28.77 -26.25
N SER A 153 -9.17 29.66 -25.27
CA SER A 153 -8.45 30.92 -25.29
C SER A 153 -6.99 30.82 -24.84
N GLU A 154 -6.13 31.64 -25.46
CA GLU A 154 -4.74 31.83 -25.05
C GLU A 154 -4.65 32.75 -23.79
N PRO A 155 -3.54 32.70 -23.01
CA PRO A 155 -3.42 33.34 -21.69
C PRO A 155 -3.66 34.86 -21.61
N ASN A 156 -3.71 35.55 -22.74
CA ASN A 156 -3.84 37.01 -22.87
C ASN A 156 -5.17 37.47 -23.51
N VAL A 157 -6.13 36.56 -23.74
CA VAL A 157 -7.46 36.90 -24.27
C VAL A 157 -8.42 37.23 -23.12
N THR A 158 -9.10 38.37 -23.17
CA THR A 158 -10.09 38.78 -22.16
C THR A 158 -11.44 38.13 -22.43
N ILE A 159 -11.79 37.09 -21.67
CA ILE A 159 -13.02 36.30 -21.83
C ILE A 159 -14.08 36.68 -20.78
N HIS A 160 -13.68 37.39 -19.73
CA HIS A 160 -14.49 37.62 -18.53
C HIS A 160 -15.79 38.41 -18.78
N GLU A 161 -15.87 39.19 -19.86
CA GLU A 161 -17.06 39.98 -20.20
C GLU A 161 -18.08 39.21 -21.06
N MET A 162 -17.69 38.05 -21.61
CA MET A 162 -18.48 37.31 -22.60
C MET A 162 -19.43 36.28 -22.01
N HIS A 163 -19.24 35.88 -20.75
CA HIS A 163 -20.04 34.84 -20.09
C HIS A 163 -20.79 35.40 -18.88
N THR A 164 -22.09 35.19 -18.86
CA THR A 164 -22.93 35.40 -17.68
C THR A 164 -23.26 34.05 -17.05
N ASP A 165 -22.91 33.87 -15.79
CA ASP A 165 -23.20 32.64 -15.06
C ASP A 165 -24.69 32.48 -14.80
N ARG A 166 -25.12 31.22 -14.67
CA ARG A 166 -26.51 30.90 -14.32
C ARG A 166 -26.73 31.06 -12.83
N GLU A 167 -27.92 31.52 -12.46
CA GLU A 167 -28.34 31.64 -11.06
C GLU A 167 -28.22 30.31 -10.31
N GLU A 168 -28.63 29.18 -10.93
CA GLU A 168 -28.49 27.85 -10.33
C GLU A 168 -27.03 27.46 -10.01
N ALA A 169 -26.07 27.91 -10.82
CA ALA A 169 -24.65 27.63 -10.59
C ALA A 169 -24.11 28.48 -9.44
N ILE A 170 -24.56 29.73 -9.35
CA ILE A 170 -24.26 30.65 -8.25
C ILE A 170 -24.83 30.08 -6.94
N ASP A 171 -26.08 29.62 -6.93
CA ASP A 171 -26.70 29.02 -5.75
C ASP A 171 -25.95 27.78 -5.26
N LYS A 172 -25.51 26.90 -6.19
CA LYS A 172 -24.68 25.73 -5.84
C LYS A 172 -23.33 26.15 -5.23
N MET A 173 -22.68 27.17 -5.79
CA MET A 173 -21.44 27.72 -5.24
C MET A 173 -21.66 28.30 -3.84
N VAL A 174 -22.73 29.06 -3.65
CA VAL A 174 -23.09 29.67 -2.37
C VAL A 174 -23.36 28.59 -1.33
N ASN A 175 -24.09 27.53 -1.67
CA ASN A 175 -24.35 26.42 -0.75
C ASN A 175 -23.06 25.68 -0.35
N ASP A 176 -22.15 25.38 -1.29
CA ASP A 176 -20.86 24.77 -0.96
C ASP A 176 -20.01 25.68 -0.04
N LEU A 177 -19.93 26.97 -0.36
CA LEU A 177 -19.16 27.93 0.44
C LEU A 177 -19.77 28.15 1.83
N LEU A 178 -21.05 28.51 1.90
CA LEU A 178 -21.71 28.93 3.14
C LEU A 178 -22.05 27.76 4.05
N GLU A 179 -22.66 26.71 3.50
CA GLU A 179 -23.20 25.64 4.34
C GLU A 179 -22.17 24.56 4.60
N GLU A 180 -21.35 24.22 3.60
CA GLU A 180 -20.41 23.12 3.77
C GLU A 180 -19.05 23.58 4.27
N GLN A 181 -18.43 24.57 3.63
CA GLN A 181 -17.05 24.95 3.95
C GLN A 181 -16.96 25.73 5.27
N ILE A 182 -17.83 26.71 5.51
CA ILE A 182 -17.82 27.49 6.76
C ILE A 182 -18.18 26.61 7.95
N VAL A 183 -19.19 25.75 7.85
CA VAL A 183 -19.57 24.85 8.94
C VAL A 183 -18.46 23.85 9.25
N LYS A 184 -17.79 23.29 8.23
CA LYS A 184 -16.62 22.42 8.43
C LYS A 184 -15.47 23.15 9.12
N ARG A 185 -15.22 24.43 8.76
CA ARG A 185 -14.22 25.28 9.44
C ARG A 185 -14.59 25.58 10.88
N ALA A 186 -15.85 25.90 11.17
CA ALA A 186 -16.32 26.14 12.53
C ALA A 186 -16.18 24.90 13.43
N ARG A 187 -16.35 23.70 12.85
CA ARG A 187 -16.20 22.41 13.55
C ARG A 187 -14.77 21.88 13.64
N TYR A 188 -13.77 22.61 13.14
CA TYR A 188 -12.37 22.18 13.14
C TYR A 188 -11.85 21.90 14.56
N SER A 189 -12.20 22.77 15.52
CA SER A 189 -11.90 22.56 16.94
C SER A 189 -13.09 21.93 17.65
N ARG A 190 -12.96 20.67 18.04
CA ARG A 190 -13.98 19.97 18.83
C ARG A 190 -13.82 20.27 20.32
N SER A 191 -14.90 20.71 20.98
CA SER A 191 -14.93 20.82 22.44
C SER A 191 -14.73 19.44 23.06
N ARG A 192 -13.86 19.36 24.08
CA ARG A 192 -13.72 18.15 24.90
C ARG A 192 -14.82 18.16 25.97
N GLY A 193 -15.31 16.98 26.36
CA GLY A 193 -16.26 16.85 27.46
C GLY A 193 -15.70 17.46 28.74
N TYR A 194 -16.56 18.15 29.49
CA TYR A 194 -16.24 18.61 30.84
C TYR A 194 -16.35 17.42 31.79
N PHE A 195 -15.35 17.24 32.65
CA PHE A 195 -15.34 16.20 33.68
C PHE A 195 -15.47 16.91 35.02
N ASP A 196 -16.51 16.59 35.78
CA ASP A 196 -16.80 17.25 37.07
C ASP A 196 -15.75 16.93 38.15
N ASP A 197 -15.02 15.82 37.99
CA ASP A 197 -13.98 15.34 38.93
C ASP A 197 -12.60 15.97 38.71
N ALA A 198 -12.45 16.90 37.76
CA ALA A 198 -11.19 17.58 37.51
C ALA A 198 -10.95 18.72 38.51
N ASP A 199 -9.68 18.99 38.83
CA ASP A 199 -9.29 20.09 39.73
C ASP A 199 -9.90 21.43 39.26
N TYR A 200 -10.57 22.11 40.19
CA TYR A 200 -11.27 23.35 39.88
C TYR A 200 -10.29 24.52 39.71
N TYR A 201 -10.20 25.04 38.49
CA TYR A 201 -9.53 26.32 38.25
C TYR A 201 -10.45 27.49 38.57
N ILE A 202 -9.89 28.55 39.15
CA ILE A 202 -10.62 29.79 39.52
C ILE A 202 -11.39 30.39 38.32
N ASN A 203 -10.88 30.26 37.09
CA ASN A 203 -11.58 30.69 35.88
C ASN A 203 -11.18 29.88 34.62
N ASP A 204 -12.01 29.93 33.57
CA ASP A 204 -11.78 29.24 32.30
C ASP A 204 -10.51 29.70 31.56
N LYS A 205 -10.12 30.96 31.72
CA LYS A 205 -8.91 31.50 31.07
C LYS A 205 -7.65 30.88 31.70
N ASN A 206 -7.65 30.73 33.02
CA ASN A 206 -6.62 30.08 33.81
C ASN A 206 -6.56 28.58 33.49
N ALA A 207 -7.72 27.91 33.37
CA ALA A 207 -7.79 26.51 32.93
C ALA A 207 -7.17 26.31 31.54
N LYS A 208 -7.51 27.19 30.57
CA LYS A 208 -6.91 27.15 29.21
C LYS A 208 -5.42 27.44 29.22
N PHE A 209 -4.95 28.32 30.10
CA PHE A 209 -3.54 28.64 30.25
C PHE A 209 -2.74 27.47 30.83
N ASN A 210 -3.21 26.86 31.92
CA ASN A 210 -2.56 25.69 32.52
C ASN A 210 -2.57 24.49 31.57
N LYS A 211 -3.67 24.24 30.86
CA LYS A 211 -3.73 23.23 29.80
C LYS A 211 -2.75 23.51 28.65
N LYS A 212 -2.48 24.78 28.33
CA LYS A 212 -1.47 25.14 27.35
C LYS A 212 -0.07 24.78 27.87
N LEU A 213 0.22 25.08 29.14
CA LEU A 213 1.49 24.69 29.77
C LEU A 213 1.69 23.17 29.73
N GLU A 214 0.69 22.39 30.12
CA GLU A 214 0.73 20.92 30.03
C GLU A 214 0.99 20.42 28.60
N CYS A 215 0.38 21.06 27.60
CA CYS A 215 0.57 20.70 26.19
C CYS A 215 2.00 21.01 25.69
N GLU A 216 2.57 22.15 26.08
CA GLU A 216 3.95 22.50 25.74
C GLU A 216 4.96 21.62 26.46
N ASP A 217 4.70 21.27 27.73
CA ASP A 217 5.53 20.33 28.50
C ASP A 217 5.58 18.95 27.84
N TRP A 218 4.43 18.47 27.33
CA TRP A 218 4.34 17.20 26.59
C TRP A 218 5.13 17.25 25.26
N LYS A 219 5.03 18.35 24.50
CA LYS A 219 5.79 18.53 23.24
C LYS A 219 7.30 18.58 23.45
N LEU A 220 7.75 19.21 24.53
CA LEU A 220 9.17 19.33 24.86
C LEU A 220 9.74 18.03 25.47
N GLY A 221 8.94 16.97 25.56
CA GLY A 221 9.36 15.66 26.08
C GLY A 221 9.86 15.73 27.52
N ARG A 222 9.46 16.77 28.27
CA ARG A 222 9.97 17.01 29.62
C ARG A 222 9.30 16.07 30.62
N SER A 223 10.03 15.04 31.03
CA SER A 223 9.78 14.26 32.25
C SER A 223 9.92 15.08 33.55
N TYR A 224 10.43 16.31 33.47
CA TYR A 224 10.81 17.14 34.62
C TYR A 224 9.65 17.44 35.60
N THR A 225 8.43 17.67 35.12
CA THR A 225 7.26 17.86 36.00
C THR A 225 6.65 16.54 36.45
N ARG A 226 6.84 15.45 35.70
CA ARG A 226 6.47 14.09 36.14
C ARG A 226 7.32 13.62 37.31
N GLU A 227 8.61 13.94 37.30
CA GLU A 227 9.52 13.61 38.41
C GLU A 227 9.24 14.45 39.66
N LEU A 228 8.76 15.70 39.50
CA LEU A 228 8.35 16.56 40.62
C LEU A 228 6.91 16.31 41.10
N GLY A 229 6.02 15.84 40.22
CA GLY A 229 4.60 15.60 40.46
C GLY A 229 4.25 14.21 40.99
N ILE A 230 5.24 13.39 41.35
CA ILE A 230 5.03 12.13 42.10
C ILE A 230 5.02 12.37 43.63
N THR A 231 5.28 13.59 44.08
CA THR A 231 5.07 14.02 45.46
C THR A 231 3.97 15.06 45.55
N ILE A 232 2.72 14.59 45.59
CA ILE A 232 1.63 14.88 46.55
C ILE A 232 0.38 14.17 46.03
#